data_AF-A0A5E7FNM7-F1
#
_entry.id   AF-A0A5E7FNM7-F1
#
_cell.length_a   1.000
_cell.length_b   1.000
_cell.length_c   1.000
_cell.angle_alpha   90.00
_cell.angle_beta   90.00
_cell.angle_gamma   90.00
#
_symmetry.space_group_name_H-M   'P 1'
#
loop_
_entity.id
_entity.type
_entity.pdbx_description
1 polymer ?
#
loop_
_entity_poly.entity_id
_entity_poly.type
_entity_poly.pdbx_seq_one_letter_code
_entity_poly.pdbx_strand_id
1 'polypeptide(L)'
;MLIAYKREHHSWGPEKLVHNLRIDHPELSWPTVSTAGEWLKRAGLVQKRRFLNRPPAGKNPLRDATAPNQTWAADFKGDFALQNGQRCYPLTITDHVSRFLLLCRAQSSVAGAREGFDWAFREYGLPDVIRTDNGSPFASTGISRISSLAAWWIRLGIYPERIQPGRPDQNGRHERMHRTLKAALLHAPERNLVEQQLAFEKFRQEFNYVRPHKALEMKVPADVYEPSQRQYDGRVPEADYASDMTIRMVRQNGSMKWKGKMIFVSESLAGEALGLKEVDDDVWNIYLCNYLLGRLKSGESRLSSQQKRKGCPRFQS
;
A
#
# COMPACT_ATOMS: atom_id res chain seq x y z
N MET A 1 25.45 1.84 -28.27
CA MET A 1 24.74 0.96 -27.30
C MET A 1 24.04 1.71 -26.18
N LEU A 2 24.73 2.44 -25.30
CA LEU A 2 24.12 3.18 -24.17
C LEU A 2 22.91 4.05 -24.56
N ILE A 3 23.00 4.77 -25.69
CA ILE A 3 21.91 5.63 -26.19
C ILE A 3 20.69 4.80 -26.64
N ALA A 4 20.91 3.65 -27.29
CA ALA A 4 19.82 2.76 -27.71
C ALA A 4 19.11 2.18 -26.48
N TYR A 5 19.88 1.65 -25.53
CA TYR A 5 19.37 1.14 -24.27
C TYR A 5 18.59 2.21 -23.47
N LYS A 6 19.05 3.47 -23.51
CA LYS A 6 18.32 4.60 -22.92
C LYS A 6 16.98 4.87 -23.59
N ARG A 7 16.86 4.68 -24.90
CA ARG A 7 15.60 4.88 -25.65
C ARG A 7 14.57 3.81 -25.30
N GLU A 8 15.02 2.57 -25.12
CA GLU A 8 14.19 1.46 -24.65
C GLU A 8 13.77 1.67 -23.18
N HIS A 9 14.68 2.19 -22.34
CA HIS A 9 14.44 2.47 -20.92
C HIS A 9 14.40 3.98 -20.61
N HIS A 10 13.48 4.69 -21.25
CA HIS A 10 13.42 6.16 -21.19
C HIS A 10 13.26 6.74 -19.78
N SER A 11 12.75 5.98 -18.80
CA SER A 11 12.59 6.44 -17.42
C SER A 11 13.84 6.21 -16.54
N TRP A 12 14.86 5.53 -17.05
CA TRP A 12 16.03 5.13 -16.25
C TRP A 12 17.13 6.18 -16.20
N GLY A 13 17.86 6.22 -15.09
CA GLY A 13 19.03 7.08 -14.94
C GLY A 13 20.32 6.39 -15.42
N PRO A 14 21.40 7.14 -15.66
CA PRO A 14 22.68 6.61 -16.16
C PRO A 14 23.25 5.48 -15.28
N GLU A 15 23.11 5.59 -13.95
CA GLU A 15 23.57 4.56 -13.00
C GLU A 15 22.94 3.18 -13.27
N LYS A 16 21.64 3.13 -13.58
CA LYS A 16 20.94 1.87 -13.88
C LYS A 16 21.34 1.29 -15.23
N LEU A 17 21.45 2.16 -16.23
CA LEU A 17 21.79 1.75 -17.59
C LEU A 17 23.20 1.17 -17.62
N VAL A 18 24.18 1.85 -17.01
CA VAL A 18 25.55 1.38 -16.94
C VAL A 18 25.66 0.09 -16.13
N HIS A 19 24.89 -0.05 -15.04
CA HIS A 19 24.87 -1.28 -14.25
C HIS A 19 24.42 -2.50 -15.08
N ASN A 20 23.26 -2.44 -15.72
CA ASN A 20 22.77 -3.55 -16.52
C ASN A 20 23.67 -3.83 -17.73
N LEU A 21 24.09 -2.78 -18.45
CA LEU A 21 24.98 -2.95 -19.61
C LEU A 21 26.32 -3.62 -19.24
N ARG A 22 26.84 -3.42 -18.02
CA ARG A 22 28.03 -4.13 -17.53
C ARG A 22 27.78 -5.62 -17.28
N ILE A 23 26.55 -5.98 -16.90
CA ILE A 23 26.15 -7.37 -16.68
C ILE A 23 25.89 -8.06 -18.02
N ASP A 24 25.16 -7.41 -18.91
CA ASP A 24 24.75 -7.95 -20.20
C ASP A 24 25.92 -8.04 -21.20
N HIS A 25 26.90 -7.13 -21.07
CA HIS A 25 28.07 -7.02 -21.95
C HIS A 25 29.36 -6.80 -21.14
N PRO A 26 29.80 -7.80 -20.36
CA PRO A 26 30.99 -7.70 -19.52
C PRO A 26 32.29 -7.56 -20.30
N GLU A 27 32.29 -7.93 -21.59
CA GLU A 27 33.42 -7.83 -22.51
C GLU A 27 33.75 -6.39 -22.93
N LEU A 28 32.82 -5.46 -22.74
CA LEU A 28 32.98 -4.06 -23.14
C LEU A 28 33.40 -3.17 -21.97
N SER A 29 34.23 -2.17 -22.28
CA SER A 29 34.56 -1.12 -21.32
C SER A 29 33.44 -0.08 -21.25
N TRP A 30 32.85 0.07 -20.06
CA TRP A 30 31.73 0.97 -19.83
C TRP A 30 32.15 2.26 -19.11
N PRO A 31 31.65 3.43 -19.53
CA PRO A 31 32.00 4.71 -18.94
C PRO A 31 31.59 4.79 -17.46
N THR A 32 32.16 5.75 -16.74
CA THR A 32 31.66 6.10 -15.41
C THR A 32 30.23 6.61 -15.48
N VAL A 33 29.49 6.55 -14.37
CA VAL A 33 28.11 7.06 -14.29
C VAL A 33 28.03 8.55 -14.65
N SER A 34 29.05 9.34 -14.29
CA SER A 34 29.13 10.78 -14.62
C SER A 34 29.25 10.98 -16.14
N THR A 35 30.22 10.31 -16.76
CA THR A 35 30.46 10.37 -18.21
C THR A 35 29.24 9.88 -18.99
N ALA A 36 28.62 8.78 -18.58
CA ALA A 36 27.36 8.30 -19.15
C ALA A 36 26.25 9.38 -19.05
N GLY A 37 26.13 10.03 -17.89
CA GLY A 37 25.18 11.12 -17.69
C GLY A 37 25.39 12.30 -18.62
N GLU A 38 26.65 12.69 -18.86
CA GLU A 38 27.00 13.74 -19.82
C GLU A 38 26.67 13.36 -21.26
N TRP A 39 26.98 12.13 -21.67
CA TRP A 39 26.65 11.63 -23.00
C TRP A 39 25.14 11.65 -23.25
N LEU A 40 24.36 11.17 -22.28
CA LEU A 40 22.90 11.20 -22.37
C LEU A 40 22.35 12.63 -22.38
N LYS A 41 22.96 13.55 -21.62
CA LYS A 41 22.59 14.97 -21.63
C LYS A 41 22.86 15.62 -22.99
N ARG A 42 24.04 15.36 -23.58
CA ARG A 42 24.38 15.84 -24.94
C ARG A 42 23.43 15.28 -26.00
N ALA A 43 22.97 14.04 -25.82
CA ALA A 43 21.97 13.41 -26.68
C ALA A 43 20.52 13.90 -26.42
N GLY A 44 20.29 14.81 -25.48
CA GLY A 44 18.94 15.31 -25.15
C GLY A 44 18.05 14.34 -24.38
N LEU A 45 18.61 13.27 -23.81
CA LEU A 45 17.88 12.15 -23.19
C LEU A 45 17.76 12.26 -21.65
N VAL A 46 18.13 13.41 -21.07
CA VAL A 46 18.09 13.65 -19.61
C VAL A 46 17.29 14.91 -19.31
N GLN A 47 16.27 14.78 -18.47
CA GLN A 47 15.53 15.92 -17.93
C GLN A 47 16.18 16.46 -16.65
N LYS A 48 16.23 17.80 -16.50
CA LYS A 48 16.68 18.46 -15.25
C LYS A 48 15.72 18.10 -14.11
N ARG A 49 16.26 17.53 -13.04
CA ARG A 49 15.48 17.22 -11.82
C ARG A 49 15.30 18.49 -10.99
N ARG A 50 14.05 18.94 -10.78
CA ARG A 50 13.74 19.95 -9.75
C ARG A 50 13.88 19.29 -8.38
N PHE A 51 14.75 19.84 -7.53
CA PHE A 51 14.82 19.45 -6.12
C PHE A 51 13.67 20.13 -5.38
N LEU A 52 12.73 19.32 -4.86
CA LEU A 52 11.71 19.79 -3.93
C LEU A 52 12.25 19.65 -2.51
N ASN A 53 12.12 20.71 -1.71
CA ASN A 53 12.45 20.70 -0.29
C ASN A 53 11.61 19.63 0.42
N ARG A 54 12.26 18.74 1.18
CA ARG A 54 11.57 17.73 1.98
C ARG A 54 11.14 18.37 3.31
N PRO A 55 9.87 18.22 3.73
CA PRO A 55 9.48 18.59 5.08
C PRO A 55 10.25 17.74 6.12
N PRO A 56 10.51 18.27 7.32
CA PRO A 56 11.24 17.57 8.37
C PRO A 56 10.49 16.32 8.86
N ALA A 57 11.24 15.26 9.18
CA ALA A 57 10.70 13.99 9.66
C ALA A 57 9.89 14.15 10.96
N GLY A 58 8.72 13.52 11.03
CA GLY A 58 7.82 13.56 12.18
C GLY A 58 8.27 12.71 13.38
N LYS A 59 7.75 13.02 14.57
CA LYS A 59 8.16 12.45 15.87
C LYS A 59 7.56 11.08 16.24
N ASN A 60 6.77 10.44 15.36
CA ASN A 60 6.18 9.11 15.61
C ASN A 60 6.47 8.17 14.43
N PRO A 61 7.36 7.17 14.59
CA PRO A 61 7.64 6.22 13.52
C PRO A 61 6.45 5.29 13.31
N LEU A 62 6.10 5.04 12.04
CA LEU A 62 5.26 3.92 11.64
C LEU A 62 6.00 2.61 11.95
N ARG A 63 5.32 1.46 11.89
CA ARG A 63 6.01 0.17 12.07
C ARG A 63 7.15 0.04 11.05
N ASP A 64 8.36 -0.20 11.55
CA ASP A 64 9.50 -0.52 10.72
C ASP A 64 9.37 -1.95 10.21
N ALA A 65 9.46 -2.12 8.90
CA ALA A 65 9.52 -3.42 8.25
C ALA A 65 10.98 -3.73 7.88
N THR A 66 11.40 -4.95 8.19
CA THR A 66 12.76 -5.46 8.04
C THR A 66 12.84 -6.67 7.12
N ALA A 67 11.72 -7.38 6.93
CA ALA A 67 11.59 -8.50 6.00
C ALA A 67 10.42 -8.28 5.01
N PRO A 68 10.42 -8.97 3.85
CA PRO A 68 9.29 -8.99 2.94
C PRO A 68 7.99 -9.39 3.64
N ASN A 69 6.86 -8.87 3.14
CA ASN A 69 5.49 -9.14 3.61
C ASN A 69 5.15 -8.67 5.03
N GLN A 70 6.09 -8.13 5.80
CA GLN A 70 5.76 -7.46 7.06
C GLN A 70 4.91 -6.21 6.83
N THR A 71 5.13 -5.49 5.73
CA THR A 71 4.31 -4.32 5.39
C THR A 71 4.19 -4.16 3.89
N TRP A 72 2.95 -4.16 3.41
CA TRP A 72 2.63 -3.70 2.07
C TRP A 72 2.13 -2.26 2.12
N ALA A 73 2.55 -1.45 1.16
CA ALA A 73 2.01 -0.11 0.95
C ALA A 73 1.05 -0.15 -0.25
N ALA A 74 -0.13 0.43 -0.10
CA ALA A 74 -1.12 0.49 -1.16
C ALA A 74 -1.71 1.89 -1.32
N ASP A 75 -2.04 2.23 -2.56
CA ASP A 75 -2.57 3.54 -2.92
C ASP A 75 -3.24 3.50 -4.30
N PHE A 76 -4.19 4.40 -4.53
CA PHE A 76 -4.66 4.76 -5.85
C PHE A 76 -3.82 5.93 -6.35
N LYS A 77 -3.01 5.71 -7.39
CA LYS A 77 -2.39 6.86 -8.05
C LYS A 77 -3.53 7.60 -8.76
N GLY A 78 -3.75 8.87 -8.43
CA GLY A 78 -4.87 9.68 -8.96
C GLY A 78 -5.20 9.40 -10.44
N ASP A 79 -6.48 9.53 -10.77
CA ASP A 79 -7.04 8.99 -12.00
C ASP A 79 -6.75 9.84 -13.25
N PHE A 80 -6.79 9.20 -14.41
CA PHE A 80 -6.56 9.84 -15.70
C PHE A 80 -7.54 9.32 -16.76
N ALA A 81 -7.73 10.10 -17.83
CA ALA A 81 -8.57 9.71 -18.95
C ALA A 81 -7.76 8.87 -19.95
N LEU A 82 -8.33 7.75 -20.38
CA LEU A 82 -7.88 6.94 -21.50
C LEU A 82 -8.27 7.61 -22.82
N GLN A 83 -7.73 7.13 -23.95
CA GLN A 83 -8.02 7.76 -25.25
C GLN A 83 -9.50 7.64 -25.65
N ASN A 84 -10.20 6.60 -25.16
CA ASN A 84 -11.64 6.45 -25.33
C ASN A 84 -12.50 7.32 -24.37
N GLY A 85 -11.88 8.18 -23.55
CA GLY A 85 -12.55 9.05 -22.58
C GLY A 85 -12.89 8.39 -21.24
N GLN A 86 -12.73 7.07 -21.11
CA GLN A 86 -12.96 6.37 -19.85
C GLN A 86 -11.90 6.75 -18.80
N ARG A 87 -12.31 6.90 -17.52
CA ARG A 87 -11.37 7.13 -16.41
C ARG A 87 -10.72 5.82 -15.97
N CYS A 88 -9.41 5.86 -15.77
CA CYS A 88 -8.62 4.79 -15.19
C CYS A 88 -8.13 5.20 -13.80
N TYR A 89 -8.32 4.32 -12.82
CA TYR A 89 -7.90 4.46 -11.42
C TYR A 89 -6.84 3.38 -11.12
N PRO A 90 -5.53 3.68 -11.27
CA PRO A 90 -4.47 2.71 -10.99
C PRO A 90 -4.39 2.37 -9.50
N LEU A 91 -4.73 1.13 -9.15
CA LEU A 91 -4.42 0.57 -7.84
C LEU A 91 -3.00 0.01 -7.85
N THR A 92 -2.18 0.47 -6.91
CA THR A 92 -0.81 -0.02 -6.72
C THR A 92 -0.62 -0.63 -5.35
N ILE A 93 0.06 -1.77 -5.28
CA ILE A 93 0.44 -2.46 -4.03
C ILE A 93 1.92 -2.82 -4.13
N THR A 94 2.71 -2.45 -3.12
CA THR A 94 4.16 -2.71 -3.08
C THR A 94 4.59 -3.28 -1.74
N ASP A 95 5.57 -4.18 -1.77
CA ASP A 95 6.25 -4.61 -0.55
C ASP A 95 7.22 -3.51 -0.07
N HIS A 96 7.22 -3.25 1.24
CA HIS A 96 7.97 -2.14 1.83
C HIS A 96 9.49 -2.35 1.82
N VAL A 97 9.96 -3.59 1.95
CA VAL A 97 11.40 -3.91 2.11
C VAL A 97 12.03 -4.15 0.75
N SER A 98 11.53 -5.16 0.02
CA SER A 98 12.04 -5.59 -1.28
C SER A 98 11.73 -4.60 -2.42
N ARG A 99 10.82 -3.64 -2.20
CA ARG A 99 10.26 -2.75 -3.25
C ARG A 99 9.42 -3.48 -4.29
N PHE A 100 9.17 -4.77 -4.16
CA PHE A 100 8.46 -5.55 -5.17
C PHE A 100 7.07 -4.96 -5.43
N LEU A 101 6.78 -4.68 -6.71
CA LEU A 101 5.48 -4.19 -7.14
C LEU A 101 4.55 -5.39 -7.31
N LEU A 102 3.83 -5.70 -6.24
CA LEU A 102 2.90 -6.83 -6.16
C LEU A 102 1.75 -6.64 -7.16
N LEU A 103 1.20 -5.43 -7.23
CA LEU A 103 0.07 -5.11 -8.09
C LEU A 103 0.22 -3.72 -8.70
N CYS A 104 -0.08 -3.61 -9.99
CA CYS A 104 -0.42 -2.37 -10.68
C CYS A 104 -1.62 -2.64 -11.57
N ARG A 105 -2.83 -2.32 -11.09
CA ARG A 105 -4.09 -2.70 -11.74
C ARG A 105 -4.86 -1.48 -12.23
N ALA A 106 -5.24 -1.48 -13.50
CA ALA A 106 -6.13 -0.50 -14.08
C ALA A 106 -7.57 -0.80 -13.64
N GLN A 107 -8.19 0.12 -12.90
CA GLN A 107 -9.58 -0.02 -12.46
C GLN A 107 -10.46 1.06 -13.09
N SER A 108 -11.73 0.75 -13.29
CA SER A 108 -12.75 1.72 -13.72
C SER A 108 -13.22 2.64 -12.59
N SER A 109 -13.00 2.24 -11.33
CA SER A 109 -13.30 3.03 -10.13
C SER A 109 -12.49 2.55 -8.93
N VAL A 110 -12.49 3.33 -7.85
CA VAL A 110 -11.89 2.92 -6.58
C VAL A 110 -12.61 1.75 -5.90
N ALA A 111 -13.86 1.43 -6.28
CA ALA A 111 -14.62 0.31 -5.72
C ALA A 111 -13.96 -1.04 -6.05
N GLY A 112 -13.22 -1.13 -7.16
CA GLY A 112 -12.47 -2.31 -7.59
C GLY A 112 -11.25 -2.66 -6.72
N ALA A 113 -11.08 -2.00 -5.57
CA ALA A 113 -9.94 -2.22 -4.69
C ALA A 113 -9.93 -3.66 -4.15
N ARG A 114 -11.08 -4.17 -3.70
CA ARG A 114 -11.17 -5.47 -3.04
C ARG A 114 -10.71 -6.61 -3.96
N GLU A 115 -11.13 -6.61 -5.22
CA GLU A 115 -10.70 -7.62 -6.21
C GLU A 115 -9.19 -7.53 -6.50
N GLY A 116 -8.63 -6.32 -6.45
CA GLY A 116 -7.18 -6.10 -6.51
C GLY A 116 -6.43 -6.79 -5.39
N PHE A 117 -6.86 -6.55 -4.15
CA PHE A 117 -6.27 -7.18 -2.98
C PHE A 117 -6.51 -8.69 -2.91
N ASP A 118 -7.71 -9.18 -3.26
CA ASP A 118 -8.01 -10.61 -3.23
C ASP A 118 -7.07 -11.38 -4.17
N TRP A 119 -6.88 -10.87 -5.39
CA TRP A 119 -5.91 -11.44 -6.32
C TRP A 119 -4.49 -11.39 -5.76
N ALA A 120 -4.05 -10.25 -5.20
CA ALA A 120 -2.70 -10.11 -4.66
C ALA A 120 -2.46 -11.07 -3.48
N PHE A 121 -3.46 -11.27 -2.62
CA PHE A 121 -3.40 -12.19 -1.50
C PHE A 121 -3.31 -13.65 -1.95
N ARG A 122 -4.03 -14.04 -3.01
CA ARG A 122 -3.95 -15.40 -3.56
C ARG A 122 -2.58 -15.67 -4.18
N GLU A 123 -2.02 -14.69 -4.87
CA GLU A 123 -0.75 -14.82 -5.58
C GLU A 123 0.46 -14.78 -4.63
N TYR A 124 0.42 -13.89 -3.64
CA TYR A 124 1.60 -13.54 -2.83
C TYR A 124 1.46 -13.88 -1.35
N GLY A 125 0.30 -14.37 -0.91
CA GLY A 125 -0.07 -14.55 0.49
C GLY A 125 -0.42 -13.24 1.19
N LEU A 126 -0.61 -13.29 2.51
CA LEU A 126 -1.05 -12.17 3.33
C LEU A 126 0.14 -11.45 3.95
N PRO A 127 0.14 -10.09 3.94
CA PRO A 127 1.07 -9.33 4.74
C PRO A 127 0.62 -9.21 6.20
N ASP A 128 1.53 -8.77 7.07
CA ASP A 128 1.16 -8.45 8.45
C ASP A 128 0.48 -7.09 8.58
N VAL A 129 0.89 -6.14 7.74
CA VAL A 129 0.41 -4.76 7.76
C VAL A 129 0.11 -4.30 6.34
N ILE A 130 -1.02 -3.62 6.16
CA ILE A 130 -1.29 -2.83 4.97
C ILE A 130 -1.30 -1.35 5.37
N ARG A 131 -0.40 -0.60 4.74
CA ARG A 131 -0.24 0.84 4.93
C ARG A 131 -0.89 1.60 3.79
N THR A 132 -1.86 2.45 4.11
CA THR A 132 -2.56 3.28 3.13
C THR A 132 -2.58 4.74 3.53
N ASP A 133 -2.98 5.58 2.58
CA ASP A 133 -3.37 6.94 2.88
C ASP A 133 -4.74 7.01 3.61
N ASN A 134 -5.20 8.23 3.88
CA ASN A 134 -6.51 8.47 4.51
C ASN A 134 -7.63 8.66 3.47
N GLY A 135 -7.38 8.36 2.19
CA GLY A 135 -8.34 8.53 1.11
C GLY A 135 -9.36 7.40 1.03
N SER A 136 -10.47 7.67 0.35
CA SER A 136 -11.35 6.59 -0.13
C SER A 136 -10.57 5.72 -1.13
N PRO A 137 -10.68 4.38 -1.11
CA PRO A 137 -11.62 3.54 -0.36
C PRO A 137 -11.06 2.98 0.97
N PHE A 138 -9.89 3.44 1.40
CA PHE A 138 -9.15 2.89 2.54
C PHE A 138 -9.63 3.44 3.90
N ALA A 139 -10.35 4.55 3.87
CA ALA A 139 -10.95 5.17 5.04
C ALA A 139 -12.43 5.53 4.81
N SER A 140 -13.23 5.42 5.87
CA SER A 140 -14.58 5.95 5.95
C SER A 140 -14.59 7.26 6.75
N THR A 141 -15.60 8.09 6.53
CA THR A 141 -15.90 9.31 7.31
C THR A 141 -16.54 9.01 8.67
N GLY A 142 -16.90 7.76 8.97
CA GLY A 142 -17.53 7.35 10.23
C GLY A 142 -16.63 7.47 11.48
N ILE A 143 -17.24 7.30 12.66
CA ILE A 143 -16.63 7.53 13.99
C ILE A 143 -15.43 6.61 14.30
N SER A 144 -15.35 5.43 13.67
CA SER A 144 -14.16 4.54 13.70
C SER A 144 -13.19 4.77 12.53
N ARG A 145 -13.60 5.56 11.54
CA ARG A 145 -12.97 5.77 10.23
C ARG A 145 -12.63 4.51 9.44
N ILE A 146 -13.03 3.32 9.88
CA ILE A 146 -12.73 2.04 9.21
C ILE A 146 -13.61 1.90 7.97
N SER A 147 -13.01 1.48 6.85
CA SER A 147 -13.76 1.11 5.65
C SER A 147 -14.04 -0.39 5.66
N SER A 148 -15.01 -0.84 4.86
CA SER A 148 -15.32 -2.27 4.71
C SER A 148 -14.11 -3.07 4.22
N LEU A 149 -13.22 -2.43 3.45
CA LEU A 149 -11.96 -3.02 3.00
C LEU A 149 -11.00 -3.25 4.18
N ALA A 150 -10.86 -2.27 5.07
CA ALA A 150 -10.03 -2.42 6.27
C ALA A 150 -10.62 -3.42 7.27
N ALA A 151 -11.94 -3.51 7.40
CA ALA A 151 -12.61 -4.54 8.20
C ALA A 151 -12.29 -5.95 7.67
N TRP A 152 -12.36 -6.14 6.35
CA TRP A 152 -11.96 -7.40 5.72
C TRP A 152 -10.49 -7.74 5.95
N TRP A 153 -9.57 -6.78 5.86
CA TRP A 153 -8.16 -7.02 6.20
C TRP A 153 -7.96 -7.46 7.66
N ILE A 154 -8.64 -6.80 8.60
CA ILE A 154 -8.59 -7.17 10.03
C ILE A 154 -9.07 -8.61 10.23
N ARG A 155 -10.14 -9.01 9.53
CA ARG A 155 -10.66 -10.38 9.54
C ARG A 155 -9.66 -11.41 9.02
N LEU A 156 -8.79 -11.02 8.08
CA LEU A 156 -7.68 -11.85 7.59
C LEU A 156 -6.45 -11.81 8.51
N GLY A 157 -6.52 -11.12 9.66
CA GLY A 157 -5.40 -10.92 10.56
C GLY A 157 -4.34 -9.97 10.01
N ILE A 158 -4.72 -9.07 9.11
CA ILE A 158 -3.85 -8.01 8.57
C ILE A 158 -4.15 -6.72 9.32
N TYR A 159 -3.11 -6.04 9.80
CA TYR A 159 -3.29 -4.78 10.53
C TYR A 159 -3.32 -3.58 9.57
N PRO A 160 -4.43 -2.82 9.49
CA PRO A 160 -4.47 -1.57 8.72
C PRO A 160 -3.70 -0.47 9.47
N GLU A 161 -2.67 0.09 8.82
CA GLU A 161 -1.90 1.22 9.33
C GLU A 161 -2.09 2.45 8.42
N ARG A 162 -2.36 3.61 9.02
CA ARG A 162 -2.59 4.85 8.27
C ARG A 162 -1.41 5.79 8.39
N ILE A 163 -1.03 6.41 7.28
CA ILE A 163 -0.10 7.54 7.31
C ILE A 163 -0.78 8.76 7.95
N GLN A 164 0.02 9.61 8.57
CA GLN A 164 -0.50 10.82 9.21
C GLN A 164 -0.86 11.90 8.16
N PRO A 165 -1.97 12.63 8.33
CA PRO A 165 -2.26 13.80 7.50
C PRO A 165 -1.08 14.77 7.49
N GLY A 166 -0.69 15.25 6.30
CA GLY A 166 0.43 16.18 6.14
C GLY A 166 1.83 15.57 6.29
N ARG A 167 1.97 14.23 6.29
CA ARG A 167 3.26 13.51 6.40
C ARG A 167 3.59 12.67 5.15
N PRO A 168 3.85 13.30 4.00
CA PRO A 168 4.23 12.59 2.77
C PRO A 168 5.59 11.87 2.89
N ASP A 169 6.42 12.23 3.88
CA ASP A 169 7.68 11.55 4.21
C ASP A 169 7.47 10.08 4.59
N GLN A 170 6.36 9.76 5.27
CA GLN A 170 5.99 8.40 5.67
C GLN A 170 5.66 7.48 4.48
N ASN A 171 5.35 8.05 3.31
CA ASN A 171 5.07 7.30 2.08
C ASN A 171 6.08 7.58 0.95
N GLY A 172 7.24 8.19 1.27
CA GLY A 172 8.18 8.68 0.26
C GLY A 172 8.75 7.58 -0.68
N ARG A 173 8.70 6.32 -0.25
CA ARG A 173 9.05 5.14 -1.06
C ARG A 173 7.99 4.85 -2.11
N HIS A 174 6.72 4.77 -1.70
CA HIS A 174 5.60 4.55 -2.61
C HIS A 174 5.47 5.72 -3.60
N GLU A 175 5.64 6.96 -3.13
CA GLU A 175 5.64 8.14 -4.01
C GLU A 175 6.82 8.13 -5.01
N ARG A 176 7.95 7.49 -4.68
CA ARG A 176 9.04 7.28 -5.65
C ARG A 176 8.67 6.25 -6.72
N MET A 177 8.01 5.16 -6.34
CA MET A 177 7.49 4.18 -7.29
C MET A 177 6.48 4.86 -8.23
N HIS A 178 5.53 5.61 -7.70
CA HIS A 178 4.56 6.36 -8.51
C HIS A 178 5.18 7.36 -9.48
N ARG A 179 6.24 8.08 -9.07
CA ARG A 179 6.98 8.94 -10.01
C ARG A 179 7.63 8.16 -11.14
N THR A 180 8.09 6.93 -10.86
CA THR A 180 8.65 6.03 -11.87
C THR A 180 7.56 5.56 -12.82
N LEU A 181 6.39 5.14 -12.30
CA LEU A 181 5.23 4.76 -13.09
C LEU A 181 4.74 5.92 -13.97
N LYS A 182 4.64 7.13 -13.41
CA LYS A 182 4.23 8.33 -14.15
C LYS A 182 5.17 8.63 -15.32
N ALA A 183 6.47 8.57 -15.07
CA ALA A 183 7.48 8.80 -16.10
C ALA A 183 7.54 7.67 -17.13
N ALA A 184 7.07 6.47 -16.81
CA ALA A 184 7.03 5.31 -17.70
C ALA A 184 5.80 5.32 -18.61
N LEU A 185 4.60 5.55 -18.07
CA LEU A 185 3.35 5.23 -18.77
C LEU A 185 2.31 6.35 -18.80
N LEU A 186 2.28 7.26 -17.83
CA LEU A 186 1.14 8.18 -17.67
C LEU A 186 1.17 9.41 -18.59
N HIS A 187 2.17 9.53 -19.46
CA HIS A 187 2.23 10.58 -20.48
C HIS A 187 1.57 10.18 -21.80
N ALA A 188 1.34 8.88 -22.00
CA ALA A 188 0.67 8.32 -23.17
C ALA A 188 -0.31 7.23 -22.68
N PRO A 189 -1.51 7.62 -22.20
CA PRO A 189 -2.50 6.65 -21.77
C PRO A 189 -2.95 5.79 -22.95
N GLU A 190 -3.25 4.52 -22.67
CA GLU A 190 -3.68 3.55 -23.68
C GLU A 190 -5.13 3.78 -24.10
N ARG A 191 -5.58 3.07 -25.14
CA ARG A 191 -6.92 3.28 -25.72
C ARG A 191 -8.05 2.95 -24.75
N ASN A 192 -7.91 1.86 -24.01
CA ASN A 192 -8.92 1.31 -23.11
C ASN A 192 -8.25 0.63 -21.90
N LEU A 193 -9.06 0.20 -20.91
CA LEU A 193 -8.54 -0.39 -19.67
C LEU A 193 -7.74 -1.69 -19.89
N VAL A 194 -8.09 -2.50 -20.89
CA VAL A 194 -7.41 -3.77 -21.17
C VAL A 194 -6.00 -3.50 -21.67
N GLU A 195 -5.85 -2.61 -22.66
CA GLU A 195 -4.54 -2.19 -23.16
C GLU A 195 -3.73 -1.50 -22.04
N GLN A 196 -4.37 -0.66 -21.23
CA GLN A 196 -3.72 -0.02 -20.09
C GLN A 196 -3.23 -1.03 -19.05
N GLN A 197 -3.98 -2.11 -18.81
CA GLN A 197 -3.56 -3.19 -17.92
C GLN A 197 -2.36 -3.95 -18.47
N LEU A 198 -2.30 -4.20 -19.78
CA LEU A 198 -1.13 -4.83 -20.42
C LEU A 198 0.12 -3.94 -20.27
N ALA A 199 -0.02 -2.63 -20.46
CA ALA A 199 1.07 -1.68 -20.23
C ALA A 199 1.54 -1.70 -18.76
N PHE A 200 0.61 -1.75 -17.79
CA PHE A 200 0.96 -1.89 -16.37
C PHE A 200 1.67 -3.21 -16.06
N GLU A 201 1.27 -4.32 -16.68
CA GLU A 201 1.94 -5.60 -16.46
C GLU A 201 3.37 -5.57 -17.04
N LYS A 202 3.56 -5.05 -18.25
CA LYS A 202 4.90 -4.86 -18.82
C LYS A 202 5.79 -4.01 -17.92
N PHE A 203 5.26 -2.90 -17.41
CA PHE A 203 5.98 -2.06 -16.46
C PHE A 203 6.32 -2.81 -15.17
N ARG A 204 5.38 -3.59 -14.62
CA ARG A 204 5.59 -4.38 -13.41
C ARG A 204 6.70 -5.40 -13.59
N GLN A 205 6.72 -6.10 -14.74
CA GLN A 205 7.78 -7.05 -15.10
C GLN A 205 9.14 -6.36 -15.18
N GLU A 206 9.25 -5.26 -15.92
CA GLU A 206 10.50 -4.49 -16.01
C GLU A 206 10.94 -3.98 -14.63
N PHE A 207 10.01 -3.45 -13.83
CA PHE A 207 10.29 -2.86 -12.53
C PHE A 207 10.81 -3.89 -11.52
N ASN A 208 10.26 -5.11 -11.54
CA ASN A 208 10.57 -6.18 -10.58
C ASN A 208 11.76 -7.04 -10.99
N TYR A 209 11.97 -7.28 -12.28
CA TYR A 209 12.94 -8.29 -12.75
C TYR A 209 14.11 -7.73 -13.55
N VAL A 210 14.01 -6.49 -14.06
CA VAL A 210 15.05 -5.93 -14.94
C VAL A 210 15.66 -4.66 -14.35
N ARG A 211 14.85 -3.83 -13.70
CA ARG A 211 15.25 -2.51 -13.24
C ARG A 211 16.02 -2.57 -11.92
N PRO A 212 17.31 -2.21 -11.88
CA PRO A 212 18.07 -2.20 -10.63
C PRO A 212 17.64 -1.03 -9.73
N HIS A 213 17.66 -1.22 -8.41
CA HIS A 213 17.29 -0.19 -7.44
C HIS A 213 18.45 0.14 -6.50
N LYS A 214 18.87 1.40 -6.51
CA LYS A 214 19.90 1.91 -5.59
C LYS A 214 19.61 1.64 -4.10
N ALA A 215 18.34 1.58 -3.72
CA ALA A 215 17.94 1.28 -2.34
C ALA A 215 18.13 -0.20 -1.96
N LEU A 216 18.40 -1.05 -2.94
CA LEU A 216 18.66 -2.49 -2.82
C LEU A 216 20.07 -2.81 -3.33
N GLU A 217 21.01 -1.87 -3.22
CA GLU A 217 22.39 -2.05 -3.67
C GLU A 217 22.50 -2.43 -5.16
N MET A 218 21.60 -1.89 -5.98
CA MET A 218 21.48 -2.17 -7.42
C MET A 218 20.92 -3.55 -7.78
N LYS A 219 20.47 -4.35 -6.81
CA LYS A 219 19.64 -5.54 -7.10
C LYS A 219 18.29 -5.16 -7.69
N VAL A 220 17.64 -6.12 -8.36
CA VAL A 220 16.24 -5.98 -8.77
C VAL A 220 15.32 -6.41 -7.61
N PRO A 221 14.06 -5.93 -7.52
CA PRO A 221 13.17 -6.29 -6.42
C PRO A 221 12.95 -7.79 -6.27
N ALA A 222 12.93 -8.52 -7.40
CA ALA A 222 12.78 -9.97 -7.40
C ALA A 222 13.92 -10.71 -6.69
N ASP A 223 15.14 -10.16 -6.65
CA ASP A 223 16.28 -10.79 -5.96
C ASP A 223 16.14 -10.74 -4.42
N VAL A 224 15.25 -9.90 -3.92
CA VAL A 224 15.07 -9.63 -2.47
C VAL A 224 13.70 -10.10 -1.99
N TYR A 225 12.73 -10.23 -2.90
CA TYR A 225 11.37 -10.57 -2.55
C TYR A 225 11.19 -12.08 -2.41
N GLU A 226 10.47 -12.47 -1.36
CA GLU A 226 10.00 -13.83 -1.15
C GLU A 226 8.48 -13.79 -0.89
N PRO A 227 7.70 -14.77 -1.40
CA PRO A 227 6.28 -14.87 -1.09
C PRO A 227 6.00 -15.00 0.42
N SER A 228 4.82 -14.55 0.86
CA SER A 228 4.44 -14.66 2.26
C SER A 228 4.21 -16.12 2.66
N GLN A 229 4.63 -16.48 3.87
CA GLN A 229 4.33 -17.78 4.46
C GLN A 229 2.86 -17.90 4.90
N ARG A 230 2.15 -16.77 5.04
CA ARG A 230 0.72 -16.72 5.37
C ARG A 230 -0.10 -16.87 4.09
N GLN A 231 -0.38 -18.10 3.69
CA GLN A 231 -1.16 -18.39 2.48
C GLN A 231 -2.62 -17.94 2.62
N TYR A 232 -3.26 -17.61 1.49
CA TYR A 232 -4.67 -17.22 1.43
C TYR A 232 -5.42 -18.01 0.36
N ASP A 233 -6.44 -18.74 0.78
CA ASP A 233 -7.27 -19.61 -0.05
C ASP A 233 -8.56 -18.93 -0.56
N GLY A 234 -8.83 -17.69 -0.14
CA GLY A 234 -10.07 -16.97 -0.42
C GLY A 234 -11.09 -16.98 0.70
N ARG A 235 -10.83 -17.72 1.79
CA ARG A 235 -11.76 -17.81 2.93
C ARG A 235 -11.39 -16.79 3.99
N VAL A 236 -12.42 -16.20 4.58
CA VAL A 236 -12.26 -15.28 5.71
C VAL A 236 -12.42 -16.08 7.00
N PRO A 237 -11.39 -16.19 7.86
CA PRO A 237 -11.49 -16.92 9.12
C PRO A 237 -12.59 -16.35 10.00
N GLU A 238 -13.26 -17.20 10.78
CA GLU A 238 -14.19 -16.75 11.83
C GLU A 238 -13.45 -15.91 12.89
N ALA A 239 -14.13 -14.93 13.46
CA ALA A 239 -13.53 -14.10 14.49
C ALA A 239 -13.49 -14.89 15.81
N ASP A 240 -12.29 -15.16 16.30
CA ASP A 240 -12.05 -15.76 17.60
C ASP A 240 -11.86 -14.66 18.66
N TYR A 241 -12.65 -14.73 19.72
CA TYR A 241 -12.65 -13.77 20.81
C TYR A 241 -12.38 -14.50 22.12
N ALA A 242 -11.54 -13.91 22.96
CA ALA A 242 -11.26 -14.46 24.29
C ALA A 242 -12.55 -14.58 25.12
N SER A 243 -12.59 -15.60 25.99
CA SER A 243 -13.78 -15.93 26.80
C SER A 243 -14.21 -14.83 27.77
N ASP A 244 -13.31 -13.90 28.10
CA ASP A 244 -13.58 -12.72 28.92
C ASP A 244 -14.24 -11.57 28.14
N MET A 245 -14.42 -11.72 26.82
CA MET A 245 -15.05 -10.71 25.98
C MET A 245 -16.54 -11.00 25.79
N THR A 246 -17.35 -9.94 25.88
CA THR A 246 -18.76 -10.01 25.49
C THR A 246 -18.90 -9.74 24.00
N ILE A 247 -19.54 -10.67 23.28
CA ILE A 247 -19.72 -10.53 21.82
C ILE A 247 -21.03 -9.81 21.50
N ARG A 248 -20.98 -8.87 20.55
CA ARG A 248 -22.18 -8.18 20.01
C ARG A 248 -22.11 -8.05 18.50
N MET A 249 -23.24 -8.36 17.86
CA MET A 249 -23.40 -8.19 16.41
C MET A 249 -23.75 -6.75 16.05
N VAL A 250 -23.11 -6.25 15.00
CA VAL A 250 -23.45 -4.97 14.37
C VAL A 250 -24.58 -5.17 13.37
N ARG A 251 -25.64 -4.37 13.50
CA ARG A 251 -26.79 -4.38 12.60
C ARG A 251 -26.46 -3.71 11.27
N GLN A 252 -27.34 -3.88 10.28
CA GLN A 252 -27.19 -3.29 8.95
C GLN A 252 -27.08 -1.76 8.96
N ASN A 253 -27.71 -1.09 9.92
CA ASN A 253 -27.60 0.36 10.10
C ASN A 253 -26.33 0.80 10.87
N GLY A 254 -25.35 -0.09 11.06
CA GLY A 254 -24.09 0.19 11.73
C GLY A 254 -24.16 0.31 13.26
N SER A 255 -25.29 -0.05 13.89
CA SER A 255 -25.47 0.03 15.34
C SER A 255 -25.41 -1.34 16.03
N MET A 256 -25.05 -1.36 17.32
CA MET A 256 -25.09 -2.55 18.17
C MET A 256 -25.90 -2.28 19.45
N LYS A 257 -26.49 -3.31 20.04
CA LYS A 257 -27.20 -3.20 21.32
C LYS A 257 -26.24 -3.44 22.49
N TRP A 258 -26.16 -2.50 23.43
CA TRP A 258 -25.31 -2.59 24.62
C TRP A 258 -25.99 -1.98 25.84
N LYS A 259 -26.01 -2.71 26.98
CA LYS A 259 -26.64 -2.30 28.25
C LYS A 259 -27.99 -1.55 28.06
N GLY A 260 -28.88 -2.11 27.21
CA GLY A 260 -30.22 -1.55 26.94
C GLY A 260 -30.28 -0.38 25.93
N LYS A 261 -29.14 0.14 25.46
CA LYS A 261 -29.06 1.23 24.48
C LYS A 261 -28.60 0.75 23.11
N MET A 262 -28.95 1.51 22.07
CA MET A 262 -28.40 1.34 20.73
C MET A 262 -27.22 2.28 20.55
N ILE A 263 -26.06 1.71 20.21
CA ILE A 263 -24.81 2.45 20.05
C ILE A 263 -24.40 2.37 18.60
N PHE A 264 -24.23 3.52 17.96
CA PHE A 264 -23.74 3.56 16.59
C PHE A 264 -22.22 3.34 16.55
N VAL A 265 -21.79 2.37 15.74
CA VAL A 265 -20.38 1.99 15.55
C VAL A 265 -19.91 2.46 14.16
N SER A 266 -20.40 1.79 13.11
CA SER A 266 -20.12 2.11 11.70
C SER A 266 -20.92 1.17 10.79
N GLU A 267 -21.50 1.71 9.71
CA GLU A 267 -22.14 0.90 8.66
C GLU A 267 -21.16 -0.03 7.94
N SER A 268 -19.87 0.34 7.88
CA SER A 268 -18.82 -0.50 7.28
C SER A 268 -18.59 -1.83 8.01
N LEU A 269 -19.08 -1.92 9.25
CA LEU A 269 -18.97 -3.10 10.12
C LEU A 269 -20.30 -3.86 10.20
N ALA A 270 -21.30 -3.52 9.38
CA ALA A 270 -22.57 -4.24 9.35
C ALA A 270 -22.35 -5.75 9.16
N GLY A 271 -22.98 -6.56 10.02
CA GLY A 271 -22.83 -8.02 10.03
C GLY A 271 -21.62 -8.55 10.79
N GLU A 272 -20.71 -7.69 11.25
CA GLU A 272 -19.55 -8.14 12.04
C GLU A 272 -19.91 -8.41 13.50
N ALA A 273 -19.24 -9.39 14.08
CA ALA A 273 -19.23 -9.66 15.51
C ALA A 273 -18.11 -8.82 16.15
N LEU A 274 -18.42 -8.05 17.19
CA LEU A 274 -17.45 -7.26 17.95
C LEU A 274 -17.25 -7.84 19.34
N GLY A 275 -16.00 -7.90 19.79
CA GLY A 275 -15.63 -8.26 21.15
C GLY A 275 -15.56 -7.03 22.04
N LEU A 276 -16.26 -7.04 23.17
CA LEU A 276 -16.21 -5.98 24.17
C LEU A 276 -15.50 -6.50 25.42
N LYS A 277 -14.41 -5.82 25.80
CA LYS A 277 -13.64 -6.14 27.00
C LYS A 277 -13.68 -4.95 27.96
N GLU A 278 -14.14 -5.21 29.17
CA GLU A 278 -14.08 -4.23 30.25
C GLU A 278 -12.62 -4.01 30.66
N VAL A 279 -12.23 -2.75 30.78
CA VAL A 279 -10.84 -2.36 31.10
C VAL A 279 -10.73 -1.44 32.30
N ASP A 280 -11.86 -0.87 32.72
CA ASP A 280 -12.01 -0.02 33.89
C ASP A 280 -13.49 0.02 34.25
N ASP A 281 -13.82 0.58 35.40
CA ASP A 281 -15.20 0.76 35.85
C ASP A 281 -16.01 1.49 34.78
N ASP A 282 -16.96 0.77 34.19
CA ASP A 282 -17.87 1.32 33.19
C ASP A 282 -17.17 1.81 31.89
N VAL A 283 -15.99 1.25 31.57
CA VAL A 283 -15.23 1.50 30.33
C VAL A 283 -14.92 0.20 29.60
N TRP A 284 -15.34 0.12 28.33
CA TRP A 284 -15.10 -1.04 27.47
C TRP A 284 -14.26 -0.69 26.25
N ASN A 285 -13.23 -1.48 26.00
CA ASN A 285 -12.59 -1.53 24.70
C ASN A 285 -13.43 -2.38 23.74
N ILE A 286 -13.62 -1.89 22.52
CA ILE A 286 -14.34 -2.61 21.48
C ILE A 286 -13.36 -3.04 20.39
N TYR A 287 -13.40 -4.33 20.07
CA TYR A 287 -12.50 -4.98 19.12
C TYR A 287 -13.27 -5.56 17.94
N LEU A 288 -12.64 -5.48 16.77
CA LEU A 288 -12.88 -6.37 15.64
C LEU A 288 -11.68 -7.31 15.58
N CYS A 289 -11.87 -8.61 15.83
CA CYS A 289 -10.79 -9.57 16.05
C CYS A 289 -9.79 -9.02 17.09
N ASN A 290 -8.52 -8.83 16.70
CA ASN A 290 -7.46 -8.26 17.53
C ASN A 290 -7.28 -6.74 17.35
N TYR A 291 -8.11 -6.09 16.53
CA TYR A 291 -8.01 -4.67 16.22
C TYR A 291 -8.93 -3.83 17.13
N LEU A 292 -8.33 -2.95 17.93
CA LEU A 292 -9.05 -2.01 18.79
C LEU A 292 -9.73 -0.90 17.95
N LEU A 293 -11.06 -0.97 17.85
CA LEU A 293 -11.89 0.01 17.16
C LEU A 293 -12.01 1.33 17.94
N GLY A 294 -12.14 1.24 19.25
CA GLY A 294 -12.35 2.39 20.12
C GLY A 294 -12.75 2.01 21.53
N ARG A 295 -13.09 3.02 22.32
CA ARG A 295 -13.58 2.86 23.69
C ARG A 295 -15.00 3.38 23.82
N LEU A 296 -15.77 2.68 24.64
CA LEU A 296 -17.09 3.06 25.06
C LEU A 296 -17.09 3.33 26.56
N LYS A 297 -17.57 4.49 26.99
CA LYS A 297 -17.84 4.76 28.40
C LYS A 297 -19.34 4.66 28.70
N SER A 298 -19.68 4.39 29.95
CA SER A 298 -21.06 4.38 30.42
C SER A 298 -21.76 5.71 30.16
N GLY A 299 -22.99 5.63 29.64
CA GLY A 299 -23.77 6.80 29.23
C GLY A 299 -23.55 7.28 27.80
N GLU A 300 -22.43 6.95 27.15
CA GLU A 300 -22.13 7.37 25.78
C GLU A 300 -22.98 6.63 24.74
N SER A 301 -23.43 7.34 23.71
CA SER A 301 -24.16 6.78 22.56
C SER A 301 -23.26 6.54 21.34
N ARG A 302 -21.97 6.88 21.45
CA ARG A 302 -20.97 6.83 20.39
C ARG A 302 -19.61 6.42 20.94
N LEU A 303 -18.78 5.83 20.10
CA LEU A 303 -17.41 5.46 20.46
C LEU A 303 -16.48 6.66 20.47
N SER A 304 -15.57 6.70 21.44
CA SER A 304 -14.45 7.61 21.43
C SER A 304 -13.32 7.05 20.54
N SER A 305 -12.78 7.90 19.66
CA SER A 305 -11.66 7.54 18.78
C SER A 305 -10.39 7.27 19.59
N GLN A 306 -9.49 6.42 19.06
CA GLN A 306 -8.18 6.13 19.65
C GLN A 306 -7.50 7.40 20.20
N GLN A 307 -7.30 7.48 21.52
CA GLN A 307 -6.24 8.33 22.06
C GLN A 307 -4.90 7.79 21.51
N LYS A 308 -4.09 8.70 20.94
CA LYS A 308 -2.77 8.41 20.35
C LYS A 308 -2.00 7.43 21.24
N ARG A 309 -1.75 6.20 20.77
CA ARG A 309 -0.79 5.30 21.43
C ARG A 309 0.58 6.00 21.43
N LYS A 310 1.15 6.21 22.61
CA LYS A 310 2.61 6.36 22.78
C LYS A 310 3.19 4.95 22.59
N GLY A 311 3.96 4.75 21.53
CA GLY A 311 4.62 3.48 21.22
C GLY A 311 3.76 2.56 20.33
N CYS A 312 4.13 2.44 19.05
CA CYS A 312 3.66 1.34 18.22
C CYS A 312 4.48 0.09 18.58
N PRO A 313 3.88 -1.09 18.78
CA PRO A 313 4.65 -2.31 18.98
C PRO A 313 5.55 -2.58 17.77
N ARG A 314 6.81 -2.95 18.01
CA ARG A 314 7.65 -3.62 17.00
C ARG A 314 7.00 -4.95 16.66
N PHE A 315 7.21 -5.43 15.42
CA PHE A 315 6.93 -6.83 15.11
C PHE A 315 7.61 -7.69 16.18
N GLN A 316 6.83 -8.47 16.93
CA GLN A 316 7.41 -9.48 17.81
C GLN A 316 7.95 -10.58 16.88
N SER A 317 9.27 -10.76 16.93
CA SER A 317 10.03 -11.80 16.27
C SER A 317 9.66 -13.19 16.76
#